data_AF-A0A3M6K334-F1
#
_entry.id   AF-A0A3M6K334-F1
#
_cell.length_a   1.000
_cell.length_b   1.000
_cell.length_c   1.000
_cell.angle_alpha   90.00
_cell.angle_beta   90.00
_cell.angle_gamma   90.00
#
_symmetry.space_group_name_H-M   'P 1'
#
loop_
_entity.id
_entity.type
_entity.pdbx_description
1 polymer ?
#
loop_
_entity_poly.entity_id
_entity_poly.type
_entity_poly.pdbx_seq_one_letter_code
_entity_poly.pdbx_strand_id
1 'polypeptide(L)'
;MAEGKFATSVTCMDGRIQLPLAKWIKENYSVDYVDAITEPGVDKKVADNSDLESIKHKVGISINAHKSELIVVSGHYDCAGNPVSDDEHKSQIKKGVEVISSWNTGAKVIGVWVDDTWNINVL
;
A
#
# COMPACT_ATOMS: atom_id res chain seq x y z
N MET A 1 -19.44 4.41 -13.79
CA MET A 1 -18.02 4.06 -13.57
C MET A 1 -17.30 5.34 -13.19
N ALA A 2 -16.31 5.29 -12.31
CA ALA A 2 -15.53 6.48 -11.99
C ALA A 2 -14.76 6.95 -13.23
N GLU A 3 -14.67 8.27 -13.46
CA GLU A 3 -13.81 8.85 -14.50
C GLU A 3 -12.42 9.12 -13.91
N GLY A 4 -11.36 8.84 -14.68
CA GLY A 4 -9.96 9.04 -14.28
C GLY A 4 -9.16 7.75 -14.08
N LYS A 5 -7.84 7.88 -13.96
CA LYS A 5 -6.92 6.77 -13.67
C LYS A 5 -6.70 6.63 -12.17
N PHE A 6 -6.85 5.42 -11.66
CA PHE A 6 -6.72 5.11 -10.24
C PHE A 6 -5.51 4.21 -9.97
N ALA A 7 -4.90 4.40 -8.81
CA ALA A 7 -4.04 3.42 -8.14
C ALA A 7 -4.59 3.10 -6.75
N THR A 8 -4.22 1.95 -6.21
CA THR A 8 -4.59 1.51 -4.87
C THR A 8 -3.37 1.60 -3.95
N SER A 9 -3.49 2.27 -2.82
CA SER A 9 -2.45 2.30 -1.78
C SER A 9 -2.94 1.52 -0.56
N VAL A 10 -2.23 0.45 -0.21
CA VAL A 10 -2.40 -0.29 1.05
C VAL A 10 -1.34 0.25 2.01
N THR A 11 -1.77 1.08 2.96
CA THR A 11 -0.87 1.92 3.75
C THR A 11 -1.26 2.01 5.22
N CYS A 12 -0.34 2.50 6.07
CA CYS A 12 -0.64 2.73 7.48
C CYS A 12 -1.71 3.82 7.61
N MET A 13 -2.46 3.85 8.71
CA MET A 13 -3.38 4.96 9.02
C MET A 13 -2.68 6.26 9.46
N ASP A 14 -1.35 6.23 9.65
CA ASP A 14 -0.58 7.39 10.06
C ASP A 14 -0.81 8.57 9.10
N GLY A 15 -1.14 9.75 9.61
CA GLY A 15 -1.40 10.92 8.77
C GLY A 15 -0.16 11.43 8.02
N ARG A 16 1.04 11.16 8.53
CA ARG A 16 2.32 11.66 8.01
C ARG A 16 2.70 10.99 6.68
N ILE A 17 2.32 9.72 6.48
CA ILE A 17 2.64 8.97 5.25
C ILE A 17 1.71 9.31 4.06
N GLN A 18 0.49 9.78 4.33
CA GLN A 18 -0.59 9.85 3.31
C GLN A 18 -0.22 10.74 2.12
N LEU A 19 0.14 12.00 2.38
CA LEU A 19 0.42 12.97 1.32
C LEU A 19 1.70 12.64 0.54
N PRO A 20 2.85 12.32 1.18
CA PRO A 20 4.06 11.93 0.47
C PRO A 20 3.83 10.74 -0.46
N LEU A 21 3.18 9.69 0.06
CA LEU A 21 2.93 8.47 -0.70
C LEU A 21 1.97 8.71 -1.87
N ALA A 22 0.83 9.38 -1.64
CA ALA A 22 -0.12 9.67 -2.71
C ALA A 22 0.50 10.54 -3.81
N LYS A 23 1.29 11.56 -3.43
CA LYS A 23 1.99 12.42 -4.40
C LYS A 23 2.98 11.61 -5.23
N TRP A 24 3.83 10.81 -4.59
CA TRP A 24 4.81 9.98 -5.28
C TRP A 24 4.14 8.98 -6.24
N ILE A 25 3.05 8.33 -5.84
CA ILE A 25 2.29 7.41 -6.70
C ILE A 25 1.76 8.14 -7.95
N LYS A 26 1.12 9.30 -7.76
CA LYS A 26 0.58 10.10 -8.87
C LYS A 26 1.66 10.52 -9.85
N GLU A 27 2.81 10.99 -9.35
CA GLU A 27 3.92 11.46 -10.17
C GLU A 27 4.61 10.33 -10.93
N ASN A 28 4.85 9.18 -10.29
CA ASN A 28 5.61 8.07 -10.90
C ASN A 28 4.77 7.17 -11.79
N TYR A 29 3.44 7.11 -11.57
CA TYR A 29 2.54 6.22 -12.31
C TYR A 29 1.47 6.94 -13.13
N SER A 30 1.51 8.28 -13.16
CA SER A 30 0.60 9.11 -13.98
C SER A 30 -0.88 8.79 -13.75
N VAL A 31 -1.27 8.66 -12.48
CA VAL A 31 -2.66 8.44 -12.04
C VAL A 31 -3.28 9.72 -11.48
N ASP A 32 -4.60 9.85 -11.62
CA ASP A 32 -5.36 11.01 -11.15
C ASP A 32 -5.71 10.89 -9.66
N TYR A 33 -6.01 9.67 -9.22
CA TYR A 33 -6.51 9.36 -7.89
C TYR A 33 -5.78 8.17 -7.27
N VAL A 34 -5.67 8.19 -5.94
CA VAL A 34 -5.10 7.09 -5.15
C VAL A 34 -6.14 6.68 -4.11
N ASP A 35 -6.69 5.48 -4.26
CA ASP A 35 -7.57 4.88 -3.25
C ASP A 35 -6.70 4.43 -2.06
N ALA A 36 -6.83 5.11 -0.92
CA ALA A 36 -6.08 4.77 0.28
C ALA A 36 -6.86 3.78 1.15
N ILE A 37 -6.33 2.57 1.29
CA ILE A 37 -6.82 1.52 2.18
C ILE A 37 -5.90 1.50 3.40
N THR A 38 -6.41 2.00 4.52
CA THR A 38 -5.59 2.22 5.72
C THR A 38 -5.92 1.27 6.86
N GLU A 39 -4.86 0.84 7.57
CA GLU A 39 -4.91 0.09 8.83
C GLU A 39 -3.66 0.46 9.65
N PRO A 40 -3.67 0.42 10.99
CA PRO A 40 -2.44 0.56 11.77
C PRO A 40 -1.48 -0.61 11.48
N GLY A 41 -0.22 -0.33 11.14
CA GLY A 41 0.79 -1.37 10.91
C GLY A 41 0.44 -2.34 9.77
N VAL A 42 -0.12 -1.81 8.68
CA VAL A 42 -0.71 -2.63 7.61
C VAL A 42 0.28 -3.61 6.96
N ASP A 43 1.56 -3.25 6.91
CA ASP A 43 2.61 -4.08 6.35
C ASP A 43 2.72 -5.42 7.09
N LYS A 44 2.77 -5.39 8.42
CA LYS A 44 2.69 -6.59 9.25
C LYS A 44 1.38 -7.34 9.03
N LYS A 45 0.25 -6.63 9.05
CA LYS A 45 -1.09 -7.26 8.93
C LYS A 45 -1.18 -8.08 7.63
N VAL A 46 -0.73 -7.50 6.51
CA VAL A 46 -0.66 -8.17 5.21
C VAL A 46 0.38 -9.29 5.21
N ALA A 47 1.58 -9.05 5.73
CA ALA A 47 2.64 -10.04 5.81
C ALA A 47 2.27 -11.29 6.62
N ASP A 48 1.49 -11.12 7.69
CA ASP A 48 1.04 -12.19 8.58
C ASP A 48 -0.22 -12.90 8.06
N ASN A 49 -0.81 -12.42 6.96
CA ASN A 49 -2.09 -12.91 6.44
C ASN A 49 -3.21 -12.90 7.51
N SER A 50 -3.18 -11.89 8.38
CA SER A 50 -4.11 -11.75 9.51
C SER A 50 -5.25 -10.80 9.15
N ASP A 51 -6.50 -11.26 9.28
CA ASP A 51 -7.72 -10.47 9.10
C ASP A 51 -7.79 -9.68 7.77
N LEU A 52 -7.32 -10.30 6.68
CA LEU A 52 -7.17 -9.64 5.38
C LEU A 52 -8.45 -9.51 4.56
N GLU A 53 -9.55 -10.16 4.95
CA GLU A 53 -10.79 -10.16 4.16
C GLU A 53 -11.30 -8.74 3.89
N SER A 54 -11.22 -7.86 4.88
CA SER A 54 -11.60 -6.44 4.73
C SER A 54 -10.68 -5.70 3.75
N ILE A 55 -9.36 -5.91 3.82
CA ILE A 55 -8.39 -5.30 2.89
C ILE A 55 -8.62 -5.84 1.48
N LYS A 56 -8.76 -7.15 1.32
CA LYS A 56 -8.99 -7.81 0.04
C LYS A 56 -10.29 -7.34 -0.61
N HIS A 57 -11.36 -7.19 0.17
CA HIS A 57 -12.61 -6.61 -0.30
C HIS A 57 -12.44 -5.17 -0.79
N LYS A 58 -11.78 -4.30 0.01
CA LYS A 58 -11.50 -2.89 -0.34
C LYS A 58 -10.64 -2.78 -1.60
N VAL A 59 -9.59 -3.59 -1.72
CA VAL A 59 -8.75 -3.70 -2.93
C VAL A 59 -9.62 -4.14 -4.11
N GLY A 60 -10.45 -5.17 -3.92
CA GLY A 60 -11.38 -5.65 -4.95
C GLY A 60 -12.32 -4.56 -5.48
N ILE A 61 -12.78 -3.63 -4.64
CA ILE A 61 -13.57 -2.47 -5.10
C ILE A 61 -12.71 -1.57 -6.00
N SER A 62 -11.50 -1.20 -5.57
CA SER A 62 -10.60 -0.35 -6.34
C SER A 62 -10.26 -0.97 -7.72
N ILE A 63 -9.97 -2.26 -7.76
CA ILE A 63 -9.72 -3.00 -9.01
C ILE A 63 -10.97 -3.06 -9.89
N ASN A 64 -12.12 -3.46 -9.35
CA ASN A 64 -13.29 -3.77 -10.17
C ASN A 64 -14.08 -2.54 -10.60
N ALA A 65 -14.25 -1.55 -9.71
CA ALA A 65 -15.05 -0.37 -9.93
C ALA A 65 -14.25 0.79 -10.51
N HIS A 66 -13.02 0.99 -10.04
CA HIS A 66 -12.14 2.09 -10.50
C HIS A 66 -11.09 1.65 -11.52
N LYS A 67 -11.02 0.34 -11.83
CA LYS A 67 -10.06 -0.22 -12.81
C LYS A 67 -8.62 0.11 -12.46
N SER A 68 -8.30 0.16 -11.16
CA SER A 68 -6.94 0.36 -10.69
C SER A 68 -6.03 -0.76 -11.20
N GLU A 69 -4.92 -0.38 -11.85
CA GLU A 69 -3.93 -1.34 -12.42
C GLU A 69 -2.67 -1.45 -11.55
N LEU A 70 -2.61 -0.71 -10.44
CA LEU A 70 -1.47 -0.66 -9.53
C LEU A 70 -1.92 -0.78 -8.07
N ILE A 71 -1.27 -1.64 -7.32
CA ILE A 71 -1.38 -1.75 -5.87
C ILE A 71 -0.01 -1.46 -5.25
N VAL A 72 0.04 -0.52 -4.32
CA VAL A 72 1.26 -0.14 -3.58
C VAL A 72 1.10 -0.55 -2.13
N VAL A 73 1.95 -1.47 -1.66
CA VAL A 73 2.04 -1.86 -0.24
C VAL A 73 3.12 -1.02 0.41
N SER A 74 2.82 -0.41 1.55
CA SER A 74 3.76 0.49 2.22
C SER A 74 3.84 0.25 3.73
N GLY A 75 5.04 0.49 4.25
CA GLY A 75 5.33 0.69 5.66
C GLY A 75 6.13 1.99 5.81
N HIS A 76 6.29 2.46 7.04
CA HIS A 76 7.01 3.70 7.30
C HIS A 76 7.81 3.66 8.59
N TYR A 77 8.83 4.53 8.64
CA TYR A 77 9.62 4.82 9.82
C TYR A 77 8.72 5.29 10.98
N ASP A 78 9.08 4.93 12.21
CA ASP A 78 8.40 5.39 13.44
C ASP A 78 6.90 5.04 13.47
N CYS A 79 6.57 3.79 13.15
CA CYS A 79 5.20 3.28 13.14
C CYS A 79 4.73 2.79 14.52
N ALA A 80 3.79 3.50 15.14
CA ALA A 80 3.19 3.07 16.40
C ALA A 80 2.33 1.80 16.27
N GLY A 81 1.73 1.56 15.09
CA GLY A 81 0.89 0.38 14.83
C GLY A 81 1.69 -0.91 14.63
N ASN A 82 3.00 -0.81 14.40
CA ASN A 82 3.91 -1.92 14.22
C ASN A 82 5.32 -1.49 14.67
N PRO A 83 5.60 -1.51 16.00
CA PRO A 83 6.84 -0.96 16.56
C PRO A 83 8.02 -1.94 16.39
N VAL A 84 8.51 -2.06 15.16
CA VAL A 84 9.64 -2.92 14.77
C VAL A 84 10.73 -2.11 14.08
N SER A 85 11.85 -2.75 13.70
CA SER A 85 12.92 -2.08 12.98
C SER A 85 12.57 -1.81 11.51
N ASP A 86 13.24 -0.84 10.88
CA ASP A 86 13.12 -0.56 9.45
C ASP A 86 13.34 -1.80 8.58
N ASP A 87 14.29 -2.66 8.93
CA ASP A 87 14.58 -3.88 8.17
C ASP A 87 13.46 -4.91 8.30
N GLU A 88 12.83 -5.00 9.47
CA GLU A 88 11.67 -5.85 9.69
C GLU A 88 10.46 -5.31 8.89
N HIS A 89 10.21 -4.00 8.90
CA HIS A 89 9.21 -3.37 8.04
C HIS A 89 9.45 -3.69 6.55
N LYS A 90 10.68 -3.51 6.05
CA LYS A 90 11.03 -3.81 4.65
C LYS A 90 10.81 -5.28 4.30
N SER A 91 11.14 -6.20 5.21
CA SER A 91 10.87 -7.63 5.07
C SER A 91 9.35 -7.90 4.97
N GLN A 92 8.57 -7.30 5.86
CA GLN A 92 7.11 -7.44 5.89
C GLN A 92 6.46 -6.84 4.63
N ILE A 93 6.93 -5.69 4.15
CA ILE A 93 6.44 -5.10 2.90
C ILE A 93 6.67 -6.05 1.73
N LYS A 94 7.87 -6.63 1.60
CA LYS A 94 8.18 -7.61 0.53
C LYS A 94 7.27 -8.83 0.61
N LYS A 95 7.09 -9.39 1.81
CA LYS A 95 6.14 -10.49 2.04
C LYS A 95 4.69 -10.07 1.72
N GLY A 96 4.32 -8.83 2.05
CA GLY A 96 3.01 -8.28 1.75
C GLY A 96 2.74 -8.16 0.25
N VAL A 97 3.77 -7.81 -0.53
CA VAL A 97 3.70 -7.83 -2.00
C VAL A 97 3.42 -9.25 -2.50
N GLU A 98 4.11 -10.27 -1.97
CA GLU A 98 3.86 -11.68 -2.32
C GLU A 98 2.43 -12.10 -2.00
N VAL A 99 1.95 -11.77 -0.79
CA VAL A 99 0.58 -12.08 -0.32
C VAL A 99 -0.46 -11.44 -1.23
N ILE A 100 -0.37 -10.14 -1.52
CA ILE A 100 -1.34 -9.46 -2.39
C ILE A 100 -1.24 -9.95 -3.84
N SER A 101 -0.03 -10.22 -4.34
CA SER A 101 0.15 -10.79 -5.68
C SER A 101 -0.55 -12.14 -5.82
N SER A 102 -0.55 -12.97 -4.76
CA SER A 102 -1.24 -14.26 -4.74
C SER A 102 -2.77 -14.15 -4.89
N TRP A 103 -3.34 -12.96 -4.72
CA TRP A 103 -4.77 -12.74 -4.94
C TRP A 103 -5.15 -12.73 -6.43
N ASN A 104 -4.17 -12.72 -7.34
CA ASN A 104 -4.36 -12.78 -8.79
C ASN A 104 -5.33 -11.71 -9.32
N THR A 105 -5.18 -10.48 -8.83
CA THR A 105 -6.05 -9.34 -9.20
C THR A 105 -5.85 -8.86 -10.64
N GLY A 106 -4.73 -9.22 -11.28
CA GLY A 106 -4.30 -8.69 -12.58
C GLY A 106 -3.59 -7.33 -12.50
N ALA A 107 -3.61 -6.66 -11.35
CA ALA A 107 -2.88 -5.41 -11.14
C ALA A 107 -1.41 -5.67 -10.79
N LYS A 108 -0.55 -4.71 -11.15
CA LYS A 108 0.85 -4.68 -10.71
C LYS A 108 0.90 -4.41 -9.21
N VAL A 109 1.65 -5.21 -8.46
CA VAL A 109 1.87 -4.99 -7.02
C VAL A 109 3.31 -4.56 -6.78
N ILE A 110 3.52 -3.49 -6.02
CA ILE A 110 4.85 -3.02 -5.62
C ILE A 110 4.92 -2.75 -4.11
N GLY A 111 6.11 -2.88 -3.56
CA GLY A 111 6.39 -2.57 -2.15
C GLY A 111 7.22 -1.29 -2.04
N VAL A 112 6.87 -0.42 -1.10
CA VAL A 112 7.64 0.80 -0.84
C VAL A 112 7.86 1.03 0.65
N TRP A 113 9.04 1.52 1.00
CA TRP A 113 9.41 1.99 2.33
C TRP A 113 9.39 3.52 2.38
N VAL A 114 8.72 4.09 3.37
CA VAL A 114 8.76 5.52 3.64
C VAL A 114 9.72 5.79 4.79
N ASP A 115 10.83 6.45 4.49
CA ASP A 115 11.92 6.66 5.45
C ASP A 115 11.67 7.82 6.42
N ASP A 116 12.64 8.07 7.30
CA ASP A 116 12.62 9.12 8.33
C ASP A 116 12.58 10.55 7.76
N THR A 117 12.86 10.70 6.48
CA THR A 117 12.72 11.96 5.72
C THR A 117 11.42 12.04 4.92
N TRP A 118 10.54 11.05 5.06
CA TRP A 118 9.28 10.88 4.32
C TRP A 118 9.47 10.71 2.81
N ASN A 119 10.65 10.22 2.39
CA ASN A 119 10.93 9.85 1.01
C ASN A 119 10.52 8.39 0.75
N ILE A 120 10.13 8.12 -0.50
CA ILE A 120 9.60 6.81 -0.91
C ILE A 120 10.72 6.02 -1.59
N ASN A 121 11.01 4.85 -1.04
CA ASN A 121 12.03 3.91 -1.54
C ASN A 121 11.34 2.64 -2.02
N VAL A 122 11.49 2.30 -3.31
CA VAL A 122 10.95 1.04 -3.87
C VAL A 122 11.80 -0.14 -3.41
N LEU A 123 11.15 -1.26 -3.03
CA LEU A 123 11.77 -2.46 -2.47
C LEU A 123 11.81 -3.68 -3.41
#